data_AF-A0A8T6VGH0-F1
#
_entry.id   AF-A0A8T6VGH0-F1
#
_cell.length_a   1.000
_cell.length_b   1.000
_cell.length_c   1.000
_cell.angle_alpha   90.00
_cell.angle_beta   90.00
_cell.angle_gamma   90.00
#
_symmetry.space_group_name_H-M   'P 1'
#
loop_
_entity.id
_entity.type
_entity.pdbx_description
1 polymer ?
#
loop_
_entity_poly.entity_id
_entity_poly.type
_entity_poly.pdbx_seq_one_letter_code
_entity_poly.pdbx_strand_id
1 'polypeptide(L)'
;MKSVEVFKKAAELFREAKRILQAKLDRIENADERDLANKLIKASNAREKYCLGRIAVEKAKILDRQGDHMASSRQYGSAAETFQKIARVESEQTRKELEPLVYLCQAWQKMMMAEARASPIMYEEAAELFRQAQEHTLDQPTSLLALAHSSFCKALEAGTEFEITRDTTIYLATKKHIEAAANYYLKAGFKSSSEYAKATQRLFDAYVYMDNAKRETDPEKEARYYIMAEKVLQTSARSYMKAKHPEKTEQVQRLIEKVREERELAVSLSEVLHAPTITSSTASFVTLTPSEEMAVGLERFEHADVQAKLIQHEKEIRVGEDFNLEMQIVNVGKEAVLLAKAEEILPPGFQLVAGPDYCCFEDAYLDMRGKRLDPLETEEIKLVLKPFDSGTFEITPRIVCMDENGNKMLRGLEPVAITVSEVVLPGRITTGYKDLDNLLFGGIPENYAVILTSPSCDERDLLIKSFLEAGAKEGQITF
;
A
#
# COMPACT_ATOMS: atom_id res chain seq x y z
N MET A 1 -22.79 37.06 -14.32
CA MET A 1 -23.94 37.48 -15.16
C MET A 1 -24.30 38.96 -14.98
N LYS A 2 -24.57 39.47 -13.76
CA LYS A 2 -24.94 40.90 -13.55
C LYS A 2 -23.94 41.92 -14.15
N SER A 3 -22.63 41.68 -14.03
CA SER A 3 -21.58 42.59 -14.56
C SER A 3 -21.61 42.73 -16.09
N VAL A 4 -21.79 41.62 -16.81
CA VAL A 4 -21.85 41.61 -18.29
C VAL A 4 -23.02 42.47 -18.79
N GLU A 5 -24.19 42.34 -18.19
CA GLU A 5 -25.38 43.11 -18.58
C GLU A 5 -25.22 44.61 -18.32
N VAL A 6 -24.57 44.99 -17.22
CA VAL A 6 -24.26 46.40 -16.93
C VAL A 6 -23.34 46.99 -17.99
N PHE A 7 -22.25 46.31 -18.34
CA PHE A 7 -21.34 46.79 -19.39
C PHE A 7 -21.98 46.79 -20.78
N LYS A 8 -22.88 45.83 -21.09
CA LYS A 8 -23.65 45.85 -22.35
C LYS A 8 -24.53 47.09 -22.43
N LYS A 9 -25.31 47.37 -21.39
CA LYS A 9 -26.16 48.56 -21.32
C LYS A 9 -25.34 49.85 -21.42
N ALA A 10 -24.18 49.92 -20.73
CA ALA A 10 -23.28 51.06 -20.84
C ALA A 10 -22.73 51.24 -22.27
N ALA A 11 -22.34 50.15 -22.94
CA ALA A 11 -21.87 50.20 -24.32
C ALA A 11 -22.96 50.71 -25.29
N GLU A 12 -24.21 50.27 -25.11
CA GLU A 12 -25.36 50.76 -25.88
C GLU A 12 -25.61 52.25 -25.68
N LEU A 13 -25.55 52.73 -24.43
CA LEU A 13 -25.71 54.15 -24.12
C LEU A 13 -24.59 55.00 -24.74
N PHE A 14 -23.33 54.56 -24.68
CA PHE A 14 -22.22 55.28 -25.33
C PHE A 14 -22.34 55.27 -26.85
N ARG A 15 -22.79 54.16 -27.45
CA ARG A 15 -23.06 54.07 -28.88
C ARG A 15 -24.16 55.05 -29.31
N GLU A 16 -25.23 55.12 -28.54
CA GLU A 16 -26.34 56.02 -28.82
C GLU A 16 -25.94 57.49 -28.64
N ALA A 17 -25.22 57.82 -27.56
CA ALA A 17 -24.68 59.16 -27.36
C ALA A 17 -23.77 59.59 -28.52
N LYS A 18 -22.87 58.71 -28.97
CA LYS A 18 -22.02 58.92 -30.15
C LYS A 18 -22.87 59.20 -31.40
N ARG A 19 -23.89 58.38 -31.67
CA ARG A 19 -24.77 58.53 -32.83
C ARG A 19 -25.51 59.87 -32.82
N ILE A 20 -26.06 60.26 -31.67
CA ILE A 20 -26.77 61.55 -31.51
C ILE A 20 -25.81 62.73 -31.73
N LEU A 21 -24.61 62.68 -31.14
CA LEU A 21 -23.61 63.73 -31.30
C LEU A 21 -23.14 63.86 -32.75
N GLN A 22 -22.89 62.73 -33.43
CA GLN A 22 -22.49 62.70 -34.85
C GLN A 22 -23.58 63.29 -35.75
N ALA A 23 -24.85 62.95 -35.52
CA ALA A 23 -25.97 63.45 -36.32
C ALA A 23 -26.20 64.96 -36.18
N LYS A 24 -25.76 65.56 -35.06
CA LYS A 24 -25.87 67.00 -34.80
C LYS A 24 -24.60 67.78 -35.15
N LEU A 25 -23.48 67.10 -35.39
CA LEU A 25 -22.16 67.72 -35.51
C LEU A 25 -22.10 68.80 -36.62
N ASP A 26 -22.70 68.53 -37.77
CA ASP A 26 -22.71 69.45 -38.92
C ASP A 26 -23.59 70.69 -38.68
N ARG A 27 -24.50 70.63 -37.70
CA ARG A 27 -25.43 71.71 -37.34
C ARG A 27 -24.89 72.66 -36.26
N ILE A 28 -23.74 72.36 -35.66
CA ILE A 28 -23.14 73.19 -34.60
C ILE A 28 -22.30 74.28 -35.27
N GLU A 29 -22.74 75.53 -35.26
CA GLU A 29 -22.02 76.62 -35.94
C GLU A 29 -20.77 77.06 -35.17
N ASN A 30 -20.86 77.12 -33.83
CA ASN A 30 -19.78 77.55 -32.95
C ASN A 30 -18.59 76.56 -32.99
N ALA A 31 -17.38 77.08 -33.23
CA ALA A 31 -16.18 76.27 -33.39
C ALA A 31 -15.78 75.52 -32.10
N ASP A 32 -15.90 76.16 -30.93
CA ASP A 32 -15.56 75.57 -29.63
C ASP A 32 -16.55 74.46 -29.25
N GLU A 33 -17.85 74.69 -29.49
CA GLU A 33 -18.88 73.67 -29.28
C GLU A 33 -18.69 72.47 -30.22
N ARG A 34 -18.29 72.71 -31.47
CA ARG A 34 -18.00 71.65 -32.44
C ARG A 34 -16.76 70.84 -32.04
N ASP A 35 -15.70 71.49 -31.53
CA ASP A 35 -14.52 70.79 -31.00
C ASP A 35 -14.88 69.96 -29.76
N LEU A 36 -15.68 70.50 -28.84
CA LEU A 36 -16.18 69.76 -27.68
C LEU A 36 -17.01 68.54 -28.10
N ALA A 37 -17.91 68.70 -29.07
CA ALA A 37 -18.70 67.59 -29.61
C ALA A 37 -17.80 66.50 -30.21
N ASN A 38 -16.76 66.86 -30.96
CA ASN A 38 -15.77 65.93 -31.50
C ASN A 38 -15.01 65.19 -30.39
N LYS A 39 -14.60 65.87 -29.32
CA LYS A 39 -13.97 65.25 -28.14
C LYS A 39 -14.92 64.26 -27.46
N LEU A 40 -16.19 64.60 -27.30
CA LEU A 40 -17.20 63.72 -26.71
C LEU A 40 -17.51 62.50 -27.58
N ILE A 41 -17.52 62.64 -28.91
CA ILE A 41 -17.65 61.53 -29.86
C ILE A 41 -16.48 60.55 -29.71
N LYS A 42 -15.24 61.06 -29.66
CA LYS A 42 -14.03 60.24 -29.45
C LYS A 42 -14.09 59.51 -28.11
N ALA A 43 -14.38 60.24 -27.03
CA ALA A 43 -14.51 59.67 -25.69
C ALA A 43 -15.63 58.61 -25.60
N SER A 44 -16.77 58.84 -26.25
CA SER A 44 -17.87 57.86 -26.29
C SER A 44 -17.46 56.59 -27.02
N ASN A 45 -16.74 56.71 -28.14
CA ASN A 45 -16.20 55.57 -28.89
C ASN A 45 -15.17 54.78 -28.06
N ALA A 46 -14.28 55.46 -27.33
CA ALA A 46 -13.31 54.80 -26.45
C ALA A 46 -13.99 54.07 -25.29
N ARG A 47 -14.99 54.70 -24.65
CA ARG A 47 -15.76 54.11 -23.54
C ARG A 47 -16.63 52.94 -23.98
N GLU A 48 -17.22 53.01 -25.18
CA GLU A 48 -17.90 51.86 -25.78
C GLU A 48 -16.95 50.67 -25.92
N LYS A 49 -15.76 50.89 -26.53
CA LYS A 49 -14.75 49.84 -26.69
C LYS A 49 -14.24 49.31 -25.34
N TYR A 50 -14.06 50.19 -24.35
CA TYR A 50 -13.69 49.78 -23.00
C TYR A 50 -14.74 48.83 -22.40
N CYS A 51 -16.02 49.16 -22.55
CA CYS A 51 -17.11 48.30 -22.09
C CYS A 51 -17.09 46.93 -22.80
N LEU A 52 -16.84 46.89 -24.11
CA LEU A 52 -16.69 45.65 -24.86
C LEU A 52 -15.52 44.80 -24.37
N GLY A 53 -14.36 45.42 -24.11
CA GLY A 53 -13.21 44.75 -23.51
C GLY A 53 -13.54 44.17 -22.12
N ARG A 54 -14.25 44.92 -21.28
CA ARG A 54 -14.70 44.43 -19.96
C ARG A 54 -15.71 43.28 -20.07
N ILE A 55 -16.60 43.30 -21.06
CA ILE A 55 -17.50 42.17 -21.34
C ILE A 55 -16.69 40.92 -21.69
N ALA A 56 -15.67 41.04 -22.53
CA ALA A 56 -14.80 39.92 -22.89
C ALA A 56 -14.08 39.35 -21.66
N VAL A 57 -13.52 40.19 -20.78
CA VAL A 57 -12.93 39.76 -19.49
C VAL A 57 -13.93 38.98 -18.63
N GLU A 58 -15.15 39.50 -18.47
CA GLU A 58 -16.16 38.83 -17.63
C GLU A 58 -16.67 37.52 -18.25
N LYS A 59 -16.72 37.41 -19.58
CA LYS A 59 -16.99 36.15 -20.29
C LYS A 59 -15.86 35.15 -20.10
N ALA A 60 -14.60 35.60 -20.17
CA ALA A 60 -13.43 34.75 -19.95
C ALA A 60 -13.48 34.09 -18.57
N LYS A 61 -13.76 34.86 -17.51
CA LYS A 61 -13.94 34.35 -16.14
C LYS A 61 -15.06 33.32 -16.00
N ILE A 62 -16.13 33.44 -16.79
CA ILE A 62 -17.23 32.47 -16.78
C ILE A 62 -16.78 31.16 -17.44
N LEU A 63 -16.12 31.24 -18.59
CA LEU A 63 -15.60 30.08 -19.32
C LEU A 63 -14.54 29.32 -18.51
N ASP A 64 -13.64 30.06 -17.83
CA ASP A 64 -12.63 29.49 -16.95
C ASP A 64 -13.27 28.66 -15.82
N ARG A 65 -14.28 29.20 -15.14
CA ARG A 65 -15.05 28.45 -14.10
C ARG A 65 -15.83 27.25 -14.64
N GLN A 66 -16.01 27.16 -15.96
CA GLN A 66 -16.63 26.01 -16.61
C GLN A 66 -15.57 25.00 -17.10
N GLY A 67 -14.29 25.30 -16.95
CA GLY A 67 -13.16 24.49 -17.43
C GLY A 67 -12.81 24.70 -18.91
N ASP A 68 -13.48 25.60 -19.64
CA ASP A 68 -13.13 25.90 -21.03
C ASP A 68 -12.00 26.94 -21.09
N HIS A 69 -10.80 26.49 -20.71
CA HIS A 69 -9.61 27.34 -20.63
C HIS A 69 -9.19 27.87 -22.01
N MET A 70 -9.40 27.11 -23.10
CA MET A 70 -9.08 27.57 -24.46
C MET A 70 -9.99 28.71 -24.92
N ALA A 71 -11.30 28.62 -24.69
CA ALA A 71 -12.21 29.72 -25.00
C ALA A 71 -11.99 30.92 -24.07
N SER A 72 -11.72 30.67 -22.78
CA SER A 72 -11.34 31.72 -21.83
C SER A 72 -10.12 32.51 -22.29
N SER A 73 -9.06 31.81 -22.72
CA SER A 73 -7.85 32.43 -23.26
C SER A 73 -8.15 33.35 -24.46
N ARG A 74 -8.96 32.90 -25.42
CA ARG A 74 -9.36 33.72 -26.58
C ARG A 74 -10.09 35.00 -26.17
N GLN A 75 -10.95 34.93 -25.16
CA GLN A 75 -11.66 36.11 -24.66
C GLN A 75 -10.72 37.10 -23.97
N TYR A 76 -9.77 36.61 -23.16
CA TYR A 76 -8.73 37.46 -22.57
C TYR A 76 -7.84 38.13 -23.62
N GLY A 77 -7.43 37.40 -24.66
CA GLY A 77 -6.67 37.96 -25.78
C GLY A 77 -7.44 39.05 -26.52
N SER A 78 -8.73 38.81 -26.82
CA SER A 78 -9.61 39.82 -27.44
C SER A 78 -9.77 41.07 -26.58
N ALA A 79 -9.86 40.91 -25.25
CA ALA A 79 -9.89 42.03 -24.32
C ALA A 79 -8.58 42.82 -24.32
N ALA A 80 -7.43 42.13 -24.28
CA ALA A 80 -6.10 42.74 -24.33
C ALA A 80 -5.92 43.59 -25.59
N GLU A 81 -6.25 43.04 -26.76
CA GLU A 81 -6.18 43.77 -28.03
C GLU A 81 -7.09 45.01 -28.03
N THR A 82 -8.28 44.90 -27.44
CA THR A 82 -9.23 46.01 -27.35
C THR A 82 -8.68 47.13 -26.48
N PHE A 83 -8.16 46.82 -25.29
CA PHE A 83 -7.57 47.82 -24.40
C PHE A 83 -6.30 48.43 -25.01
N GLN A 84 -5.46 47.63 -25.67
CA GLN A 84 -4.26 48.13 -26.34
C GLN A 84 -4.61 49.11 -27.47
N LYS A 85 -5.66 48.84 -28.26
CA LYS A 85 -6.14 49.75 -29.30
C LYS A 85 -6.63 51.08 -28.74
N ILE A 86 -7.27 51.09 -27.56
CA ILE A 86 -7.70 52.33 -26.88
C ILE A 86 -6.47 53.09 -26.37
N ALA A 87 -5.56 52.41 -25.70
CA ALA A 87 -4.35 52.98 -25.09
C ALA A 87 -3.41 53.69 -26.12
N ARG A 88 -3.42 53.26 -27.38
CA ARG A 88 -2.65 53.88 -28.48
C ARG A 88 -3.23 55.19 -29.01
N VAL A 89 -4.55 55.39 -28.88
CA VAL A 89 -5.26 56.52 -29.51
C VAL A 89 -5.61 57.61 -28.49
N GLU A 90 -5.77 57.22 -27.23
CA GLU A 90 -6.17 58.12 -26.15
C GLU A 90 -4.97 58.81 -25.47
N SER A 91 -5.27 59.68 -24.50
CA SER A 91 -4.29 60.46 -23.75
C SER A 91 -3.29 59.60 -22.96
N GLU A 92 -2.14 60.17 -22.61
CA GLU A 92 -1.15 59.56 -21.70
C GLU A 92 -1.78 59.05 -20.39
N GLN A 93 -2.72 59.83 -19.83
CA GLN A 93 -3.43 59.45 -18.61
C GLN A 93 -4.27 58.18 -18.82
N THR A 94 -5.03 58.12 -19.91
CA THR A 94 -5.82 56.93 -20.27
C THR A 94 -4.92 55.72 -20.52
N ARG A 95 -3.75 55.94 -21.14
CA ARG A 95 -2.78 54.88 -21.38
C ARG A 95 -2.28 54.27 -20.07
N LYS A 96 -1.90 55.11 -19.10
CA LYS A 96 -1.47 54.66 -17.76
C LYS A 96 -2.55 53.86 -17.03
N GLU A 97 -3.83 54.21 -17.21
CA GLU A 97 -4.95 53.48 -16.61
C GLU A 97 -5.23 52.14 -17.29
N LEU A 98 -4.98 52.03 -18.60
CA LEU A 98 -5.25 50.81 -19.38
C LEU A 98 -4.09 49.84 -19.44
N GLU A 99 -2.86 50.31 -19.29
CA GLU A 99 -1.65 49.50 -19.41
C GLU A 99 -1.62 48.32 -18.42
N PRO A 100 -1.95 48.49 -17.12
CA PRO A 100 -2.09 47.34 -16.20
C PRO A 100 -3.17 46.35 -16.65
N LEU A 101 -4.29 46.84 -17.21
CA LEU A 101 -5.37 45.97 -17.69
C LEU A 101 -4.94 45.15 -18.91
N VAL A 102 -4.12 45.72 -19.80
CA VAL A 102 -3.55 45.00 -20.94
C VAL A 102 -2.66 43.86 -20.44
N TYR A 103 -1.72 44.15 -19.55
CA TYR A 103 -0.83 43.14 -18.97
C TYR A 103 -1.61 42.05 -18.22
N LEU A 104 -2.60 42.43 -17.41
CA LEU A 104 -3.47 41.44 -16.74
C LEU A 104 -4.18 40.54 -17.75
N CYS A 105 -4.75 41.09 -18.82
CA CYS A 105 -5.44 40.29 -19.83
C CYS A 105 -4.48 39.35 -20.57
N GLN A 106 -3.27 39.80 -20.90
CA GLN A 106 -2.25 38.97 -21.53
C GLN A 106 -1.76 37.86 -20.59
N ALA A 107 -1.53 38.19 -19.31
CA ALA A 107 -1.15 37.23 -18.28
C ALA A 107 -2.20 36.13 -18.13
N TRP A 108 -3.47 36.52 -18.01
CA TRP A 108 -4.58 35.57 -17.96
C TRP A 108 -4.72 34.75 -19.24
N GLN A 109 -4.55 35.36 -20.42
CA GLN A 109 -4.54 34.64 -21.68
C GLN A 109 -3.48 33.53 -21.67
N LYS A 110 -2.26 33.84 -21.24
CA LYS A 110 -1.14 32.88 -21.16
C LYS A 110 -1.38 31.80 -20.10
N MET A 111 -1.82 32.18 -18.90
CA MET A 111 -2.15 31.22 -17.84
C MET A 111 -3.23 30.23 -18.27
N MET A 112 -4.28 30.70 -18.97
CA MET A 112 -5.34 29.83 -19.49
C MET A 112 -4.83 28.89 -20.60
N MET A 113 -3.89 29.34 -21.44
CA MET A 113 -3.23 28.44 -22.41
C MET A 113 -2.34 27.41 -21.70
N ALA A 114 -1.67 27.81 -20.62
CA ALA A 114 -0.84 26.94 -19.82
C ALA A 114 -1.66 25.81 -19.18
N GLU A 115 -2.81 26.12 -18.56
CA GLU A 115 -3.77 25.11 -18.05
C GLU A 115 -4.26 24.18 -19.16
N ALA A 116 -4.68 24.73 -20.31
CA ALA A 116 -5.21 23.92 -21.41
C ALA A 116 -4.18 22.98 -22.05
N ARG A 117 -2.89 23.32 -21.98
CA ARG A 117 -1.79 22.62 -22.66
C ARG A 117 -0.81 21.95 -21.71
N ALA A 118 -1.02 22.06 -20.40
CA ALA A 118 -0.07 21.67 -19.35
C ALA A 118 1.36 22.20 -19.62
N SER A 119 1.50 23.49 -19.95
CA SER A 119 2.77 24.08 -20.38
C SER A 119 3.45 24.90 -19.27
N PRO A 120 4.60 24.47 -18.72
CA PRO A 120 5.31 25.22 -17.68
C PRO A 120 5.82 26.58 -18.18
N ILE A 121 6.37 26.63 -19.40
CA ILE A 121 6.88 27.87 -20.02
C ILE A 121 5.78 28.94 -20.12
N MET A 122 4.54 28.55 -20.43
CA MET A 122 3.44 29.51 -20.49
C MET A 122 3.01 30.03 -19.12
N TYR A 123 3.21 29.26 -18.04
CA TYR A 123 3.03 29.77 -16.69
C TYR A 123 4.13 30.77 -16.31
N GLU A 124 5.38 30.53 -16.70
CA GLU A 124 6.49 31.47 -16.51
C GLU A 124 6.20 32.81 -17.21
N GLU A 125 5.81 32.77 -18.49
CA GLU A 125 5.42 33.96 -19.26
C GLU A 125 4.25 34.70 -18.61
N ALA A 126 3.24 33.98 -18.11
CA ALA A 126 2.12 34.56 -17.40
C ALA A 126 2.58 35.23 -16.09
N ALA A 127 3.50 34.61 -15.35
CA ALA A 127 4.03 35.15 -14.10
C ALA A 127 4.73 36.49 -14.32
N GLU A 128 5.48 36.61 -15.41
CA GLU A 128 6.18 37.84 -15.80
C GLU A 128 5.20 38.95 -16.21
N LEU A 129 4.17 38.61 -17.00
CA LEU A 129 3.13 39.58 -17.37
C LEU A 129 2.34 40.08 -16.14
N PHE A 130 2.07 39.21 -15.16
CA PHE A 130 1.47 39.64 -13.89
C PHE A 130 2.40 40.57 -13.09
N ARG A 131 3.71 40.36 -13.16
CA ARG A 131 4.70 41.24 -12.53
C ARG A 131 4.72 42.61 -13.21
N GLN A 132 4.66 42.66 -14.54
CA GLN A 132 4.51 43.92 -15.28
C GLN A 132 3.21 44.65 -14.92
N ALA A 133 2.08 43.94 -14.82
CA ALA A 133 0.84 44.54 -14.33
C ALA A 133 0.96 45.16 -12.92
N GLN A 134 1.76 44.53 -12.04
CA GLN A 134 2.03 44.99 -10.69
C GLN A 134 2.88 46.28 -10.66
N GLU A 135 3.83 46.44 -11.58
CA GLU A 135 4.68 47.65 -11.70
C GLU A 135 3.90 48.86 -12.20
N HIS A 136 2.92 48.65 -13.08
CA HIS A 136 2.17 49.73 -13.71
C HIS A 136 0.88 50.13 -12.97
N THR A 137 0.43 49.36 -11.97
CA THR A 137 -0.79 49.70 -11.21
C THR A 137 -0.52 50.75 -10.12
N LEU A 138 -1.50 51.62 -9.91
CA LEU A 138 -1.44 52.70 -8.91
C LEU A 138 -2.11 52.33 -7.58
N ASP A 139 -2.86 51.24 -7.54
CA ASP A 139 -3.59 50.81 -6.34
C ASP A 139 -2.95 49.60 -5.66
N GLN A 140 -2.71 49.74 -4.35
CA GLN A 140 -2.05 48.71 -3.55
C GLN A 140 -2.77 47.35 -3.55
N PRO A 141 -4.13 47.27 -3.46
CA PRO A 141 -4.81 45.99 -3.53
C PRO A 141 -4.63 45.25 -4.87
N THR A 142 -4.69 45.94 -6.01
CA THR A 142 -4.44 45.32 -7.32
C THR A 142 -2.96 44.98 -7.51
N SER A 143 -2.05 45.78 -6.95
CA SER A 143 -0.61 45.47 -6.94
C SER A 143 -0.35 44.14 -6.22
N LEU A 144 -0.93 43.97 -5.03
CA LEU A 144 -0.85 42.73 -4.26
C LEU A 144 -1.54 41.57 -4.98
N LEU A 145 -2.68 41.81 -5.64
CA LEU A 145 -3.38 40.79 -6.41
C LEU A 145 -2.55 40.30 -7.60
N ALA A 146 -1.93 41.21 -8.35
CA ALA A 146 -1.06 40.88 -9.47
C ALA A 146 0.18 40.10 -8.98
N LEU A 147 0.78 40.49 -7.87
CA LEU A 147 1.88 39.75 -7.24
C LEU A 147 1.46 38.34 -6.78
N ALA A 148 0.23 38.19 -6.27
CA ALA A 148 -0.34 36.90 -5.91
C ALA A 148 -0.47 35.99 -7.14
N HIS A 149 -1.01 36.50 -8.24
CA HIS A 149 -1.12 35.76 -9.50
C HIS A 149 0.24 35.38 -10.08
N SER A 150 1.23 36.29 -10.04
CA SER A 150 2.60 36.02 -10.46
C SER A 150 3.22 34.87 -9.64
N SER A 151 3.13 34.96 -8.31
CA SER A 151 3.63 33.91 -7.41
C SER A 151 2.93 32.57 -7.65
N PHE A 152 1.62 32.61 -7.91
CA PHE A 152 0.85 31.40 -8.19
C PHE A 152 1.22 30.76 -9.53
N CYS A 153 1.49 31.56 -10.58
CA CYS A 153 1.96 31.02 -11.85
C CYS A 153 3.34 30.35 -11.72
N LYS A 154 4.27 30.94 -10.96
CA LYS A 154 5.56 30.30 -10.65
C LYS A 154 5.41 28.98 -9.90
N ALA A 155 4.41 28.90 -9.02
CA ALA A 155 4.08 27.63 -8.38
C ALA A 155 3.56 26.58 -9.37
N LEU A 156 2.70 26.97 -10.32
CA LEU A 156 2.17 26.04 -11.32
C LEU A 156 3.22 25.60 -12.33
N GLU A 157 4.15 26.48 -12.70
CA GLU A 157 5.33 26.17 -13.48
C GLU A 157 6.16 25.06 -12.81
N ALA A 158 6.67 25.32 -11.61
CA ALA A 158 7.45 24.35 -10.83
C ALA A 158 6.62 23.09 -10.50
N GLY A 159 5.32 23.24 -10.24
CA GLY A 159 4.42 22.15 -9.97
C GLY A 159 4.23 21.21 -11.15
N THR A 160 4.16 21.75 -12.38
CA THR A 160 4.07 20.95 -13.60
C THR A 160 5.35 20.12 -13.81
N GLU A 161 6.52 20.69 -13.49
CA GLU A 161 7.78 19.95 -13.51
C GLU A 161 7.83 18.86 -12.43
N PHE A 162 7.40 19.19 -11.20
CA PHE A 162 7.31 18.23 -10.10
C PHE A 162 6.37 17.05 -10.41
N GLU A 163 5.27 17.26 -11.13
CA GLU A 163 4.38 16.17 -11.54
C GLU A 163 5.07 15.11 -12.40
N ILE A 164 6.13 15.50 -13.12
CA ILE A 164 6.93 14.62 -13.97
C ILE A 164 8.10 14.02 -13.19
N THR A 165 8.87 14.85 -12.48
CA THR A 165 10.14 14.45 -11.87
C THR A 165 9.99 13.83 -10.49
N ARG A 166 8.92 14.20 -9.77
CA ARG A 166 8.72 13.89 -8.34
C ARG A 166 9.90 14.32 -7.46
N ASP A 167 10.62 15.36 -7.89
CA ASP A 167 11.76 15.90 -7.16
C ASP A 167 11.31 16.72 -5.94
N THR A 168 11.80 16.34 -4.76
CA THR A 168 11.44 16.97 -3.49
C THR A 168 11.84 18.45 -3.42
N THR A 169 12.96 18.85 -4.03
CA THR A 169 13.42 20.24 -4.05
C THR A 169 12.50 21.12 -4.87
N ILE A 170 12.01 20.62 -6.01
CA ILE A 170 11.04 21.30 -6.87
C ILE A 170 9.68 21.41 -6.15
N TYR A 171 9.27 20.38 -5.43
CA TYR A 171 8.07 20.46 -4.57
C TYR A 171 8.19 21.52 -3.47
N LEU A 172 9.35 21.61 -2.79
CA LEU A 172 9.57 22.66 -1.78
C LEU A 172 9.52 24.06 -2.38
N ALA A 173 10.07 24.25 -3.59
CA ALA A 173 9.96 25.50 -4.33
C ALA A 173 8.50 25.83 -4.70
N THR A 174 7.76 24.83 -5.20
CA THR A 174 6.32 24.93 -5.51
C THR A 174 5.54 25.40 -4.28
N LYS A 175 5.72 24.71 -3.15
CA LYS A 175 5.05 25.04 -1.89
C LYS A 175 5.33 26.48 -1.42
N LYS A 176 6.60 26.90 -1.47
CA LYS A 176 7.01 28.27 -1.12
C LYS A 176 6.28 29.31 -1.98
N HIS A 177 6.17 29.08 -3.28
CA HIS A 177 5.46 29.98 -4.19
C HIS A 177 3.95 30.02 -3.94
N ILE A 178 3.34 28.88 -3.62
CA ILE A 178 1.90 28.82 -3.27
C ILE A 178 1.62 29.55 -1.96
N GLU A 179 2.44 29.36 -0.94
CA GLU A 179 2.29 30.04 0.35
C GLU A 179 2.41 31.56 0.19
N ALA A 180 3.36 32.03 -0.62
CA ALA A 180 3.48 33.44 -0.98
C ALA A 180 2.21 33.95 -1.68
N ALA A 181 1.71 33.23 -2.69
CA ALA A 181 0.48 33.58 -3.40
C ALA A 181 -0.73 33.66 -2.47
N ALA A 182 -0.94 32.64 -1.63
CA ALA A 182 -2.04 32.58 -0.67
C ALA A 182 -2.03 33.77 0.30
N ASN A 183 -0.83 34.16 0.76
CA ASN A 183 -0.65 35.32 1.63
C ASN A 183 -0.94 36.64 0.92
N TYR A 184 -0.45 36.81 -0.32
CA TYR A 184 -0.75 38.02 -1.09
C TYR A 184 -2.23 38.15 -1.43
N TYR A 185 -2.91 37.07 -1.82
CA TYR A 185 -4.37 37.08 -2.03
C TYR A 185 -5.11 37.51 -0.76
N LEU A 186 -4.72 36.97 0.40
CA LEU A 186 -5.35 37.32 1.67
C LEU A 186 -5.15 38.80 2.02
N LYS A 187 -3.92 39.32 1.86
CA LYS A 187 -3.59 40.75 2.07
C LYS A 187 -4.35 41.66 1.11
N ALA A 188 -4.60 41.21 -0.12
CA ALA A 188 -5.41 41.92 -1.11
C ALA A 188 -6.94 41.80 -0.86
N GLY A 189 -7.38 41.02 0.14
CA GLY A 189 -8.80 40.83 0.47
C GLY A 189 -9.49 39.69 -0.32
N PHE A 190 -8.76 38.94 -1.13
CA PHE A 190 -9.28 37.86 -1.98
C PHE A 190 -9.22 36.50 -1.28
N LYS A 191 -10.05 36.33 -0.24
CA LYS A 191 -10.11 35.09 0.57
C LYS A 191 -10.38 33.83 -0.27
N SER A 192 -11.26 33.93 -1.28
CA SER A 192 -11.58 32.81 -2.18
C SER A 192 -10.36 32.35 -2.97
N SER A 193 -9.57 33.28 -3.51
CA SER A 193 -8.34 32.97 -4.26
C SER A 193 -7.24 32.44 -3.35
N SER A 194 -7.14 32.95 -2.12
CA SER A 194 -6.25 32.38 -1.09
C SER A 194 -6.62 30.93 -0.77
N GLU A 195 -7.90 30.62 -0.66
CA GLU A 195 -8.38 29.26 -0.43
C GLU A 195 -8.11 28.33 -1.63
N TYR A 196 -8.27 28.84 -2.86
CA TYR A 196 -7.88 28.12 -4.07
C TYR A 196 -6.40 27.77 -4.08
N ALA A 197 -5.51 28.73 -3.77
CA ALA A 197 -4.08 28.49 -3.68
C ALA A 197 -3.75 27.40 -2.63
N LYS A 198 -4.36 27.46 -1.44
CA LYS A 198 -4.20 26.42 -0.41
C LYS A 198 -4.75 25.07 -0.84
N ALA A 199 -5.81 25.02 -1.65
CA ALA A 199 -6.32 23.77 -2.21
C ALA A 199 -5.29 23.13 -3.16
N THR A 200 -4.66 23.96 -4.01
CA THR A 200 -3.57 23.53 -4.89
C THR A 200 -2.35 23.04 -4.11
N GLN A 201 -1.98 23.71 -3.02
CA GLN A 201 -0.90 23.21 -2.15
C GLN A 201 -1.18 21.80 -1.66
N ARG A 202 -2.39 21.56 -1.15
CA ARG A 202 -2.81 20.24 -0.65
C ARG A 202 -2.82 19.19 -1.77
N LEU A 203 -3.15 19.58 -2.99
CA LEU A 203 -3.05 18.66 -4.13
C LEU A 203 -1.60 18.21 -4.36
N PHE A 204 -0.65 19.14 -4.29
CA PHE A 204 0.78 18.79 -4.37
C PHE A 204 1.27 18.00 -3.15
N ASP A 205 0.83 18.34 -1.93
CA ASP A 205 1.12 17.56 -0.72
C ASP A 205 0.65 16.10 -0.91
N ALA A 206 -0.54 15.90 -1.48
CA ALA A 206 -1.06 14.56 -1.78
C ALA A 206 -0.23 13.83 -2.83
N TYR A 207 0.24 14.51 -3.87
CA TYR A 207 1.15 13.93 -4.86
C TYR A 207 2.46 13.42 -4.23
N VAL A 208 2.99 14.11 -3.22
CA VAL A 208 4.15 13.63 -2.46
C VAL A 208 3.82 12.35 -1.71
N TYR A 209 2.67 12.30 -1.01
CA TYR A 209 2.25 11.07 -0.32
C TYR A 209 2.03 9.91 -1.29
N MET A 210 1.47 10.16 -2.47
CA MET A 210 1.30 9.14 -3.50
C MET A 210 2.65 8.64 -4.04
N ASP A 211 3.63 9.53 -4.25
CA ASP A 211 4.96 9.13 -4.69
C ASP A 211 5.69 8.31 -3.63
N ASN A 212 5.56 8.71 -2.36
CA ASN A 212 6.11 7.94 -1.24
C ASN A 212 5.47 6.56 -1.13
N ALA A 213 4.15 6.44 -1.33
CA ALA A 213 3.46 5.15 -1.38
C ALA A 213 4.05 4.24 -2.46
N LYS A 214 4.23 4.76 -3.68
CA LYS A 214 4.77 4.00 -4.82
C LYS A 214 6.22 3.53 -4.65
N ARG A 215 7.00 4.21 -3.80
CA ARG A 215 8.39 3.85 -3.52
C ARG A 215 8.52 2.94 -2.29
N GLU A 216 7.47 2.81 -1.51
CA GLU A 216 7.46 1.97 -0.32
C GLU A 216 7.36 0.49 -0.72
N THR A 217 8.09 -0.37 -0.01
CA THR A 217 8.11 -1.82 -0.30
C THR A 217 7.27 -2.60 0.72
N ASP A 218 6.98 -2.00 1.87
CA ASP A 218 6.11 -2.56 2.89
C ASP A 218 4.64 -2.19 2.60
N PRO A 219 3.74 -3.17 2.32
CA PRO A 219 2.35 -2.87 1.95
C PRO A 219 1.54 -2.15 3.04
N GLU A 220 1.89 -2.35 4.32
CA GLU A 220 1.21 -1.65 5.42
C GLU A 220 1.57 -0.16 5.43
N LYS A 221 2.85 0.16 5.25
CA LYS A 221 3.33 1.55 5.12
C LYS A 221 2.84 2.19 3.82
N GLU A 222 2.83 1.45 2.72
CA GLU A 222 2.26 1.90 1.44
C GLU A 222 0.79 2.30 1.62
N ALA A 223 -0.02 1.43 2.22
CA ALA A 223 -1.43 1.73 2.53
C ALA A 223 -1.59 2.97 3.42
N ARG A 224 -0.72 3.15 4.42
CA ARG A 224 -0.71 4.34 5.28
C ARG A 224 -0.44 5.62 4.50
N TYR A 225 0.48 5.61 3.54
CA TYR A 225 0.73 6.77 2.67
C TYR A 225 -0.47 7.09 1.79
N TYR A 226 -1.13 6.08 1.20
CA TYR A 226 -2.35 6.32 0.43
C TYR A 226 -3.51 6.86 1.30
N ILE A 227 -3.63 6.44 2.56
CA ILE A 227 -4.58 7.04 3.51
C ILE A 227 -4.28 8.52 3.73
N MET A 228 -3.00 8.89 3.90
CA MET A 228 -2.60 10.29 4.04
C MET A 228 -2.94 11.09 2.77
N ALA A 229 -2.59 10.56 1.60
CA ALA A 229 -2.90 11.16 0.31
C ALA A 229 -4.41 11.40 0.16
N GLU A 230 -5.24 10.38 0.39
CA GLU A 230 -6.70 10.48 0.27
C GLU A 230 -7.27 11.57 1.19
N LYS A 231 -6.84 11.60 2.46
CA LYS A 231 -7.35 12.56 3.46
C LYS A 231 -6.98 14.01 3.09
N VAL A 232 -5.79 14.20 2.53
CA VAL A 232 -5.33 15.50 2.02
C VAL A 232 -6.11 15.88 0.76
N LEU A 233 -6.33 14.96 -0.18
CA LEU A 233 -7.13 15.19 -1.38
C LEU A 233 -8.59 15.55 -1.05
N GLN A 234 -9.22 14.85 -0.11
CA GLN A 234 -10.57 15.19 0.38
C GLN A 234 -10.61 16.61 0.94
N THR A 235 -9.54 17.06 1.60
CA THR A 235 -9.43 18.43 2.10
C THR A 235 -9.20 19.43 0.97
N SER A 236 -8.37 19.08 -0.03
CA SER A 236 -8.18 19.86 -1.25
C SER A 236 -9.50 20.06 -2.01
N ALA A 237 -10.26 18.99 -2.27
CA ALA A 237 -11.56 19.02 -2.93
C ALA A 237 -12.56 19.96 -2.23
N ARG A 238 -12.65 19.88 -0.89
CA ARG A 238 -13.47 20.78 -0.08
C ARG A 238 -13.04 22.24 -0.18
N SER A 239 -11.73 22.51 -0.23
CA SER A 239 -11.19 23.86 -0.40
C SER A 239 -11.48 24.42 -1.80
N TYR A 240 -11.34 23.63 -2.87
CA TYR A 240 -11.74 24.04 -4.23
C TYR A 240 -13.24 24.36 -4.33
N MET A 241 -14.07 23.54 -3.69
CA MET A 241 -15.51 23.78 -3.63
C MET A 241 -15.85 25.09 -2.91
N LYS A 242 -15.19 25.37 -1.76
CA LYS A 242 -15.30 26.66 -1.05
C LYS A 242 -14.84 27.84 -1.91
N ALA A 243 -13.81 27.63 -2.74
CA ALA A 243 -13.30 28.62 -3.66
C ALA A 243 -14.18 28.81 -4.92
N LYS A 244 -15.27 28.02 -5.08
CA LYS A 244 -16.20 28.04 -6.21
C LYS A 244 -15.61 27.55 -7.54
N HIS A 245 -14.79 26.50 -7.45
CA HIS A 245 -14.17 25.80 -8.59
C HIS A 245 -14.62 24.33 -8.64
N PRO A 246 -15.90 24.06 -9.01
CA PRO A 246 -16.44 22.70 -9.03
C PRO A 246 -15.72 21.79 -10.03
N GLU A 247 -15.18 22.33 -11.12
CA GLU A 247 -14.44 21.59 -12.14
C GLU A 247 -13.16 20.96 -11.56
N LYS A 248 -12.41 21.71 -10.75
CA LYS A 248 -11.22 21.22 -10.05
C LYS A 248 -11.62 20.27 -8.92
N THR A 249 -12.74 20.51 -8.23
CA THR A 249 -13.28 19.56 -7.26
C THR A 249 -13.56 18.19 -7.89
N GLU A 250 -14.19 18.14 -9.07
CA GLU A 250 -14.44 16.88 -9.78
C GLU A 250 -13.15 16.19 -10.23
N GLN A 251 -12.13 16.96 -10.69
CA GLN A 251 -10.82 16.40 -11.02
C GLN A 251 -10.16 15.74 -9.81
N VAL A 252 -10.17 16.42 -8.65
CA VAL A 252 -9.63 15.87 -7.41
C VAL A 252 -10.44 14.65 -6.94
N GLN A 253 -11.77 14.65 -7.12
CA GLN A 253 -12.59 13.49 -6.76
C GLN A 253 -12.24 12.25 -7.60
N ARG A 254 -11.99 12.42 -8.91
CA ARG A 254 -11.50 11.32 -9.76
C ARG A 254 -10.15 10.78 -9.28
N LEU A 255 -9.28 11.66 -8.78
CA LEU A 255 -8.00 11.25 -8.21
C LEU A 255 -8.17 10.52 -6.87
N ILE A 256 -9.14 10.92 -6.04
CA ILE A 256 -9.48 10.22 -4.79
C ILE A 256 -9.89 8.78 -5.07
N GLU A 257 -10.73 8.53 -6.08
CA GLU A 257 -11.13 7.16 -6.42
C GLU A 257 -9.92 6.31 -6.84
N LYS A 258 -9.01 6.86 -7.66
CA LYS A 258 -7.76 6.15 -8.00
C LYS A 258 -6.91 5.84 -6.76
N VAL A 259 -6.76 6.80 -5.85
CA VAL A 259 -6.00 6.59 -4.61
C VAL A 259 -6.68 5.53 -3.72
N ARG A 260 -8.01 5.43 -3.74
CA ARG A 260 -8.74 4.37 -3.01
C ARG A 260 -8.49 3.00 -3.61
N GLU A 261 -8.53 2.88 -4.94
CA GLU A 261 -8.22 1.63 -5.63
C GLU A 261 -6.81 1.13 -5.27
N GLU A 262 -5.79 2.00 -5.34
CA GLU A 262 -4.41 1.67 -4.98
C GLU A 262 -4.27 1.35 -3.47
N ARG A 263 -4.97 2.08 -2.60
CA ARG A 263 -5.00 1.80 -1.17
C ARG A 263 -5.60 0.43 -0.87
N GLU A 264 -6.73 0.10 -1.50
CA GLU A 264 -7.41 -1.19 -1.33
C GLU A 264 -6.53 -2.34 -1.80
N LEU A 265 -5.79 -2.14 -2.89
CA LEU A 265 -4.76 -3.09 -3.33
C LEU A 265 -3.65 -3.27 -2.29
N ALA A 266 -3.08 -2.18 -1.77
CA ALA A 266 -2.03 -2.23 -0.74
C ALA A 266 -2.52 -2.92 0.55
N VAL A 267 -3.76 -2.64 0.98
CA VAL A 267 -4.39 -3.32 2.12
C VAL A 267 -4.56 -4.81 1.84
N SER A 268 -5.08 -5.19 0.67
CA SER A 268 -5.22 -6.60 0.29
C SER A 268 -3.87 -7.33 0.28
N LEU A 269 -2.81 -6.69 -0.22
CA LEU A 269 -1.46 -7.24 -0.19
C LEU A 269 -0.93 -7.37 1.25
N SER A 270 -1.19 -6.38 2.12
CA SER A 270 -0.87 -6.50 3.54
C SER A 270 -1.64 -7.64 4.21
N GLU A 271 -2.90 -7.88 3.83
CA GLU A 271 -3.73 -8.95 4.36
C GLU A 271 -3.29 -10.32 3.87
N VAL A 272 -2.74 -10.42 2.65
CA VAL A 272 -2.06 -11.63 2.16
C VAL A 272 -0.80 -11.90 2.97
N LEU A 273 -0.01 -10.85 3.29
CA LEU A 273 1.13 -10.97 4.21
C LEU A 273 0.67 -11.29 5.65
N HIS A 274 -0.53 -10.85 6.03
CA HIS A 274 -1.16 -11.07 7.34
C HIS A 274 -2.21 -12.20 7.32
N ALA A 275 -2.16 -13.12 6.35
CA ALA A 275 -3.15 -14.18 6.21
C ALA A 275 -3.42 -14.82 7.59
N PRO A 276 -4.69 -15.02 7.97
CA PRO A 276 -5.04 -15.36 9.34
C PRO A 276 -4.27 -16.60 9.76
N THR A 277 -3.63 -16.52 10.92
CA THR A 277 -2.94 -17.64 11.61
C THR A 277 -3.89 -18.80 11.95
N ILE A 278 -5.17 -18.71 11.57
CA ILE A 278 -6.19 -19.74 11.71
C ILE A 278 -6.30 -20.61 10.44
N THR A 279 -5.68 -20.22 9.32
CA THR A 279 -5.47 -21.07 8.13
C THR A 279 -4.00 -21.19 7.71
N SER A 280 -3.08 -20.54 8.42
CA SER A 280 -1.67 -20.92 8.44
C SER A 280 -1.44 -21.79 9.68
N SER A 281 -1.15 -23.07 9.47
CA SER A 281 -0.94 -24.10 10.51
C SER A 281 0.34 -23.86 11.33
N THR A 282 0.63 -22.61 11.70
CA THR A 282 1.87 -22.21 12.33
C THR A 282 1.74 -21.83 13.80
N ALA A 283 0.51 -21.71 14.31
CA ALA A 283 0.25 -21.52 15.75
C ALA A 283 0.60 -22.75 16.61
N SER A 284 0.89 -23.89 15.99
CA SER A 284 1.35 -25.13 16.67
C SER A 284 2.88 -25.27 16.69
N PHE A 285 3.64 -24.35 16.06
CA PHE A 285 5.10 -24.38 16.13
C PHE A 285 5.60 -23.63 17.36
N VAL A 286 6.30 -24.35 18.24
CA VAL A 286 7.07 -23.78 19.34
C VAL A 286 8.16 -22.88 18.76
N THR A 287 8.17 -21.61 19.14
CA THR A 287 9.25 -20.67 18.81
C THR A 287 10.56 -21.12 19.48
N LEU A 288 11.58 -21.36 18.65
CA LEU A 288 12.96 -21.57 19.07
C LEU A 288 13.44 -20.38 19.92
N THR A 289 14.06 -20.68 21.06
CA THR A 289 14.90 -19.72 21.80
C THR A 289 16.02 -19.20 20.89
N PRO A 290 16.33 -17.90 20.93
CA PRO A 290 17.28 -17.29 20.01
C PRO A 290 18.68 -17.83 20.27
N SER A 291 19.22 -18.57 19.31
CA SER A 291 20.65 -18.77 19.15
C SER A 291 20.99 -18.67 17.66
N GLU A 292 21.56 -17.52 17.32
CA GLU A 292 22.43 -17.26 16.16
C GLU A 292 21.79 -17.36 14.76
N GLU A 293 21.60 -16.18 14.15
CA GLU A 293 21.34 -16.00 12.73
C GLU A 293 22.44 -16.70 11.91
N MET A 294 22.09 -17.69 11.07
CA MET A 294 23.04 -18.32 10.15
C MET A 294 22.94 -17.75 8.74
N ALA A 295 24.09 -17.35 8.20
CA ALA A 295 24.25 -16.89 6.83
C ALA A 295 23.94 -18.01 5.82
N VAL A 296 23.15 -17.69 4.79
CA VAL A 296 22.56 -18.68 3.87
C VAL A 296 23.52 -19.11 2.73
N GLY A 297 24.81 -18.75 2.81
CA GLY A 297 25.84 -18.99 1.78
C GLY A 297 26.67 -20.27 1.97
N LEU A 298 27.74 -20.41 1.17
CA LEU A 298 28.72 -21.53 1.20
C LEU A 298 29.46 -21.66 2.54
N GLU A 299 29.34 -20.67 3.42
CA GLU A 299 29.88 -20.61 4.78
C GLU A 299 29.36 -21.75 5.69
N ARG A 300 28.16 -22.31 5.42
CA ARG A 300 27.59 -23.41 6.22
C ARG A 300 28.43 -24.69 6.24
N PHE A 301 29.32 -24.87 5.25
CA PHE A 301 30.20 -26.03 5.15
C PHE A 301 31.61 -25.74 5.67
N GLU A 302 31.89 -24.55 6.20
CA GLU A 302 33.20 -24.26 6.80
C GLU A 302 33.40 -24.95 8.15
N HIS A 303 32.30 -25.29 8.84
CA HIS A 303 32.28 -26.01 10.11
C HIS A 303 31.59 -27.38 10.00
N ALA A 304 31.49 -28.14 11.09
CA ALA A 304 30.76 -29.40 11.14
C ALA A 304 29.27 -29.19 10.80
N ASP A 305 28.71 -30.02 9.91
CA ASP A 305 27.30 -29.96 9.54
C ASP A 305 26.73 -31.38 9.42
N VAL A 306 25.85 -31.73 10.35
CA VAL A 306 25.26 -33.07 10.43
C VAL A 306 23.90 -33.07 9.74
N GLN A 307 23.75 -33.96 8.78
CA GLN A 307 22.47 -34.32 8.16
C GLN A 307 22.11 -35.74 8.55
N ALA A 308 20.83 -36.02 8.70
CA ALA A 308 20.38 -37.37 9.01
C ALA A 308 19.07 -37.69 8.31
N LYS A 309 18.86 -38.97 8.03
CA LYS A 309 17.67 -39.50 7.39
C LYS A 309 17.24 -40.80 8.07
N LEU A 310 15.93 -40.96 8.17
CA LEU A 310 15.31 -42.20 8.63
C LEU A 310 14.87 -43.03 7.41
N ILE A 311 15.15 -44.33 7.46
CA ILE A 311 14.83 -45.30 6.41
C ILE A 311 14.03 -46.42 7.03
N GLN A 312 12.82 -46.61 6.49
CA GLN A 312 11.95 -47.74 6.79
C GLN A 312 12.06 -48.74 5.65
N HIS A 313 12.41 -49.99 5.94
CA HIS A 313 12.59 -51.03 4.93
C HIS A 313 11.28 -51.73 4.58
N GLU A 314 10.39 -51.91 5.56
CA GLU A 314 9.11 -52.62 5.42
C GLU A 314 7.96 -51.66 5.09
N LYS A 315 7.22 -51.90 3.99
CA LYS A 315 6.09 -51.04 3.58
C LYS A 315 4.79 -51.30 4.32
N GLU A 316 4.62 -52.51 4.85
CA GLU A 316 3.44 -52.93 5.59
C GLU A 316 3.91 -53.46 6.95
N ILE A 317 3.53 -52.76 8.02
CA ILE A 317 3.84 -53.15 9.39
C ILE A 317 2.51 -53.53 10.05
N ARG A 318 2.53 -54.62 10.82
CA ARG A 318 1.35 -55.13 11.54
C ARG A 318 1.59 -55.02 13.03
N VAL A 319 0.51 -54.85 13.78
CA VAL A 319 0.59 -54.87 15.25
C VAL A 319 1.22 -56.18 15.73
N GLY A 320 2.19 -56.08 16.62
CA GLY A 320 2.90 -57.22 17.22
C GLY A 320 4.06 -57.81 16.39
N GLU A 321 4.23 -57.39 15.14
CA GLU A 321 5.37 -57.81 14.29
C GLU A 321 6.59 -56.88 14.50
N ASP A 322 7.78 -57.48 14.50
CA ASP A 322 9.05 -56.73 14.56
C ASP A 322 9.36 -56.14 13.19
N PHE A 323 9.79 -54.88 13.13
CA PHE A 323 10.26 -54.24 11.90
C PHE A 323 11.56 -53.44 12.13
N ASN A 324 12.30 -53.19 11.05
CA ASN A 324 13.59 -52.52 11.11
C ASN A 324 13.48 -51.04 10.76
N LEU A 325 13.98 -50.20 11.65
CA LEU A 325 14.13 -48.77 11.43
C LEU A 325 15.62 -48.41 11.40
N GLU A 326 16.06 -47.78 10.31
CA GLU A 326 17.45 -47.38 10.14
C GLU A 326 17.57 -45.86 10.15
N MET A 327 18.50 -45.34 10.94
CA MET A 327 18.86 -43.92 10.95
C MET A 327 20.27 -43.77 10.39
N GLN A 328 20.40 -43.04 9.28
CA GLN A 328 21.68 -42.70 8.67
C GLN A 328 22.04 -41.27 9.04
N ILE A 329 23.23 -41.06 9.62
CA ILE A 329 23.74 -39.78 10.07
C ILE A 329 25.04 -39.50 9.32
N VAL A 330 25.11 -38.40 8.57
CA VAL A 330 26.29 -38.01 7.78
C VAL A 330 26.78 -36.63 8.20
N ASN A 331 28.09 -36.48 8.31
CA ASN A 331 28.72 -35.18 8.46
C ASN A 331 29.09 -34.64 7.08
N VAL A 332 28.39 -33.62 6.59
CA VAL A 332 28.69 -32.95 5.31
C VAL A 332 29.57 -31.71 5.48
N GLY A 333 29.96 -31.39 6.71
CA GLY A 333 30.85 -30.29 7.06
C GLY A 333 32.34 -30.62 6.92
N LYS A 334 33.20 -29.66 7.26
CA LYS A 334 34.67 -29.79 7.19
C LYS A 334 35.35 -30.16 8.51
N GLU A 335 34.65 -30.09 9.63
CA GLU A 335 35.17 -30.40 10.98
C GLU A 335 34.49 -31.65 11.54
N ALA A 336 35.13 -32.35 12.47
CA ALA A 336 34.56 -33.53 13.11
C ALA A 336 33.50 -33.17 14.16
N VAL A 337 32.63 -34.11 14.49
CA VAL A 337 31.53 -33.91 15.43
C VAL A 337 31.31 -35.14 16.32
N LEU A 338 30.90 -34.94 17.57
CA LEU A 338 30.58 -36.01 18.51
C LEU A 338 29.05 -36.18 18.60
N LEU A 339 28.56 -37.37 18.30
CA LEU A 339 27.14 -37.75 18.41
C LEU A 339 26.81 -38.08 19.86
N ALA A 340 26.07 -37.21 20.54
CA ALA A 340 25.74 -37.37 21.96
C ALA A 340 24.54 -38.31 22.14
N LYS A 341 23.36 -37.92 21.65
CA LYS A 341 22.11 -38.69 21.80
C LYS A 341 21.09 -38.37 20.72
N ALA A 342 20.12 -39.26 20.50
CA ALA A 342 18.95 -39.04 19.67
C ALA A 342 17.68 -39.09 20.53
N GLU A 343 16.93 -37.99 20.55
CA GLU A 343 15.66 -37.85 21.27
C GLU A 343 14.49 -38.16 20.32
N GLU A 344 13.32 -38.53 20.87
CA GLU A 344 12.07 -38.72 20.10
C GLU A 344 12.12 -39.78 18.99
N ILE A 345 13.03 -40.76 19.12
CA ILE A 345 13.19 -41.86 18.15
C ILE A 345 12.20 -43.02 18.34
N LEU A 346 11.59 -43.13 19.52
CA LEU A 346 10.60 -44.15 19.86
C LEU A 346 9.23 -43.49 20.10
N PRO A 347 8.26 -43.63 19.20
CA PRO A 347 6.92 -43.07 19.39
C PRO A 347 6.12 -43.84 20.47
N PRO A 348 5.09 -43.22 21.08
CA PRO A 348 4.16 -43.92 21.97
C PRO A 348 3.51 -45.12 21.27
N GLY A 349 3.32 -46.22 22.00
CA GLY A 349 2.74 -47.45 21.45
C GLY A 349 3.76 -48.38 20.78
N PHE A 350 5.07 -48.09 20.87
CA PHE A 350 6.15 -48.91 20.32
C PHE A 350 7.12 -49.35 21.41
N GLN A 351 7.68 -50.55 21.26
CA GLN A 351 8.76 -51.09 22.09
C GLN A 351 10.02 -51.28 21.27
N LEU A 352 11.16 -50.87 21.83
CA LEU A 352 12.48 -51.21 21.31
C LEU A 352 12.81 -52.67 21.68
N VAL A 353 13.00 -53.52 20.67
CA VAL A 353 13.30 -54.95 20.81
C VAL A 353 14.80 -55.19 20.79
N ALA A 354 15.51 -54.52 19.88
CA ALA A 354 16.96 -54.61 19.75
C ALA A 354 17.53 -53.31 19.16
N GLY A 355 18.79 -53.01 19.50
CA GLY A 355 19.57 -51.91 18.95
C GLY A 355 21.06 -52.24 18.99
N PRO A 356 21.94 -51.36 18.50
CA PRO A 356 23.38 -51.62 18.48
C PRO A 356 23.97 -51.64 19.89
N ASP A 357 24.92 -52.55 20.16
CA ASP A 357 25.53 -52.75 21.49
C ASP A 357 26.23 -51.50 22.06
N TYR A 358 26.63 -50.57 21.20
CA TYR A 358 27.28 -49.32 21.59
C TYR A 358 26.31 -48.19 21.96
N CYS A 359 25.01 -48.37 21.68
CA CYS A 359 23.96 -47.43 22.06
C CYS A 359 23.21 -47.92 23.30
N CYS A 360 22.78 -46.99 24.16
CA CYS A 360 21.93 -47.31 25.30
C CYS A 360 20.62 -46.53 25.21
N PHE A 361 19.50 -47.19 25.48
CA PHE A 361 18.20 -46.55 25.53
C PHE A 361 17.83 -46.26 26.98
N GLU A 362 17.67 -44.99 27.34
CA GLU A 362 17.34 -44.53 28.69
C GLU A 362 16.13 -43.60 28.63
N ASP A 363 15.03 -43.98 29.30
CA ASP A 363 13.81 -43.23 29.66
C ASP A 363 13.07 -42.39 28.58
N ALA A 364 13.63 -42.18 27.37
CA ALA A 364 13.03 -41.59 26.16
C ALA A 364 14.06 -41.29 25.02
N TYR A 365 15.36 -41.51 25.22
CA TYR A 365 16.40 -41.18 24.24
C TYR A 365 17.39 -42.32 24.00
N LEU A 366 17.99 -42.32 22.81
CA LEU A 366 19.09 -43.20 22.42
C LEU A 366 20.42 -42.49 22.66
N ASP A 367 21.17 -42.89 23.69
CA ASP A 367 22.53 -42.43 23.94
C ASP A 367 23.51 -43.08 22.95
N MET A 368 24.27 -42.22 22.25
CA MET A 368 25.29 -42.62 21.27
C MET A 368 26.72 -42.50 21.83
N ARG A 369 26.86 -42.22 23.13
CA ARG A 369 28.11 -42.19 23.90
C ARG A 369 29.18 -41.24 23.34
N GLY A 370 28.79 -40.18 22.64
CA GLY A 370 29.73 -39.22 22.08
C GLY A 370 30.53 -39.76 20.90
N LYS A 371 29.98 -40.67 20.10
CA LYS A 371 30.68 -41.25 18.93
C LYS A 371 31.16 -40.15 17.97
N ARG A 372 32.45 -40.13 17.67
CA ARG A 372 33.05 -39.18 16.72
C ARG A 372 32.68 -39.55 15.28
N LEU A 373 32.31 -38.54 14.49
CA LEU A 373 31.96 -38.62 13.08
C LEU A 373 32.80 -37.59 12.30
N ASP A 374 33.76 -38.06 11.51
CA ASP A 374 34.66 -37.21 10.72
C ASP A 374 33.96 -36.67 9.45
N PRO A 375 34.54 -35.65 8.76
CA PRO A 375 33.99 -35.12 7.52
C PRO A 375 33.73 -36.18 6.45
N LEU A 376 32.53 -36.15 5.87
CA LEU A 376 31.99 -37.11 4.88
C LEU A 376 31.80 -38.54 5.41
N GLU A 377 31.98 -38.77 6.71
CA GLU A 377 31.70 -40.06 7.35
C GLU A 377 30.20 -40.20 7.60
N THR A 378 29.70 -41.43 7.42
CA THR A 378 28.29 -41.79 7.63
C THR A 378 28.20 -42.88 8.68
N GLU A 379 27.34 -42.67 9.67
CA GLU A 379 26.99 -43.63 10.71
C GLU A 379 25.59 -44.19 10.47
N GLU A 380 25.44 -45.51 10.51
CA GLU A 380 24.16 -46.20 10.37
C GLU A 380 23.75 -46.84 11.71
N ILE A 381 22.60 -46.45 12.23
CA ILE A 381 22.02 -47.00 13.46
C ILE A 381 20.78 -47.80 13.09
N LYS A 382 20.79 -49.11 13.36
CA LYS A 382 19.68 -50.03 13.07
C LYS A 382 18.96 -50.40 14.36
N LEU A 383 17.66 -50.15 14.38
CA LEU A 383 16.77 -50.42 15.51
C LEU A 383 15.69 -51.42 15.08
N VAL A 384 15.34 -52.33 15.99
CA VAL A 384 14.22 -53.25 15.82
C VAL A 384 13.10 -52.79 16.74
N LEU A 385 11.96 -52.43 16.15
CA LEU A 385 10.80 -51.89 16.86
C LEU A 385 9.60 -52.83 16.73
N LYS A 386 8.76 -52.85 17.77
CA LYS A 386 7.48 -53.58 17.80
C LYS A 386 6.33 -52.64 18.15
N PRO A 387 5.32 -52.47 17.29
CA PRO A 387 4.13 -51.67 17.58
C PRO A 387 3.05 -52.47 18.32
N PHE A 388 2.34 -51.81 19.23
CA PHE A 388 1.17 -52.34 19.95
C PHE A 388 -0.13 -51.68 19.53
N ASP A 389 -0.03 -50.47 19.00
CA ASP A 389 -1.16 -49.70 18.51
C ASP A 389 -1.18 -49.69 16.99
N SER A 390 -2.38 -49.69 16.44
CA SER A 390 -2.63 -49.55 15.01
C SER A 390 -2.90 -48.10 14.65
N GLY A 391 -2.50 -47.68 13.46
CA GLY A 391 -2.71 -46.32 12.97
C GLY A 391 -1.48 -45.79 12.25
N THR A 392 -1.50 -44.49 11.97
CA THR A 392 -0.35 -43.79 11.42
C THR A 392 0.39 -43.07 12.54
N PHE A 393 1.66 -43.41 12.72
CA PHE A 393 2.55 -42.85 13.73
C PHE A 393 3.63 -42.03 13.04
N GLU A 394 3.88 -40.82 13.51
CA GLU A 394 5.00 -40.00 13.04
C GLU A 394 6.18 -40.15 14.00
N ILE A 395 7.34 -40.53 13.46
CA ILE A 395 8.61 -40.51 14.19
C ILE A 395 9.39 -39.27 13.77
N THR A 396 9.78 -38.45 14.74
CA THR A 396 10.45 -37.16 14.50
C THR A 396 11.71 -37.03 15.36
N PRO A 397 12.77 -37.80 15.07
CA PRO A 397 13.93 -37.85 15.95
C PRO A 397 14.74 -36.55 15.90
N ARG A 398 15.36 -36.21 17.03
CA ARG A 398 16.23 -35.04 17.18
C ARG A 398 17.61 -35.47 17.63
N ILE A 399 18.62 -35.25 16.80
CA ILE A 399 20.01 -35.60 17.10
C ILE A 399 20.69 -34.44 17.82
N VAL A 400 21.30 -34.77 18.95
CA VAL A 400 22.16 -33.88 19.73
C VAL A 400 23.62 -34.22 19.43
N CYS A 401 24.35 -33.24 18.93
CA CYS A 401 25.77 -33.34 18.60
C CYS A 401 26.59 -32.32 19.39
N MET A 402 27.91 -32.52 19.48
CA MET A 402 28.87 -31.56 20.04
C MET A 402 29.99 -31.32 19.03
N ASP A 403 30.31 -30.05 18.75
CA ASP A 403 31.46 -29.68 17.90
C ASP A 403 32.81 -29.85 18.63
N GLU A 404 33.93 -29.66 17.92
CA GLU A 404 35.28 -29.74 18.50
C GLU A 404 35.54 -28.69 19.60
N ASN A 405 34.75 -27.62 19.63
CA ASN A 405 34.83 -26.55 20.62
C ASN A 405 33.93 -26.80 21.85
N GLY A 406 33.17 -27.90 21.87
CA GLY A 406 32.25 -28.28 22.95
C GLY A 406 30.87 -27.62 22.87
N ASN A 407 30.53 -26.94 21.79
CA ASN A 407 29.20 -26.35 21.60
C ASN A 407 28.19 -27.42 21.18
N LYS A 408 27.01 -27.37 21.81
CA LYS A 408 25.91 -28.28 21.53
C LYS A 408 25.17 -27.88 20.26
N MET A 409 25.11 -28.79 19.28
CA MET A 409 24.34 -28.64 18.05
C MET A 409 23.10 -29.54 18.10
N LEU A 410 21.93 -29.02 17.72
CA LEU A 410 20.70 -29.80 17.58
C LEU A 410 20.35 -29.90 16.09
N ARG A 411 19.98 -31.11 15.64
CA ARG A 411 19.53 -31.38 14.27
C ARG A 411 18.23 -32.18 14.29
N GLY A 412 17.18 -31.62 13.69
CA GLY A 412 15.90 -32.31 13.50
C GLY A 412 15.90 -33.09 12.17
N LEU A 413 15.30 -34.27 12.16
CA LEU A 413 15.06 -35.05 10.94
C LEU A 413 13.68 -34.75 10.36
N GLU A 414 13.51 -34.98 9.05
CA GLU A 414 12.18 -35.01 8.44
C GLU A 414 11.33 -36.13 9.07
N PRO A 415 10.05 -35.86 9.42
CA PRO A 415 9.17 -36.87 10.00
C PRO A 415 8.96 -38.05 9.05
N VAL A 416 8.97 -39.27 9.58
CA VAL A 416 8.58 -40.48 8.84
C VAL A 416 7.28 -41.04 9.42
N ALA A 417 6.28 -41.17 8.55
CA ALA A 417 4.99 -41.75 8.88
C ALA A 417 5.02 -43.27 8.72
N ILE A 418 4.90 -43.98 9.84
CA ILE A 418 4.78 -45.43 9.91
C ILE A 418 3.30 -45.79 9.98
N THR A 419 2.81 -46.56 9.02
CA THR A 419 1.44 -47.07 9.01
C THR A 419 1.43 -48.51 9.53
N VAL A 420 0.80 -48.71 10.69
CA VAL A 420 0.60 -50.01 11.32
C VAL A 420 -0.83 -50.46 11.11
N SER A 421 -0.99 -51.60 10.45
CA SER A 421 -2.30 -52.20 10.16
C SER A 421 -2.76 -53.08 11.33
N GLU A 422 -4.05 -53.02 11.66
CA GLU A 422 -4.68 -54.01 12.53
C GLU A 422 -4.71 -55.37 11.83
N VAL A 423 -4.33 -56.42 12.55
CA VAL A 423 -4.54 -57.81 12.10
C VAL A 423 -5.67 -58.38 12.95
N VAL A 424 -6.84 -58.54 12.33
CA VAL A 424 -8.00 -59.17 12.97
C VAL A 424 -8.16 -60.57 12.40
N LEU A 425 -7.93 -61.59 13.23
CA LEU A 425 -8.23 -62.97 12.87
C LEU A 425 -9.75 -63.21 13.00
N PRO A 426 -10.39 -63.99 12.11
CA PRO A 426 -11.81 -64.31 12.24
C PRO A 426 -12.06 -65.22 13.46
N GLY A 427 -13.26 -65.14 14.04
CA GLY A 427 -13.68 -65.96 15.18
C GLY A 427 -13.08 -65.52 16.52
N ARG A 428 -13.03 -64.20 16.76
CA ARG A 428 -12.44 -63.57 17.95
C ARG A 428 -13.47 -62.70 18.65
N ILE A 429 -13.45 -62.69 19.97
CA ILE A 429 -14.32 -61.91 20.86
C ILE A 429 -13.48 -60.77 21.44
N THR A 430 -13.94 -59.53 21.23
CA THR A 430 -13.30 -58.33 21.79
C THR A 430 -13.27 -58.37 23.32
N THR A 431 -12.13 -57.98 23.90
CA THR A 431 -11.93 -57.79 25.33
C THR A 431 -12.53 -56.47 25.83
N GLY A 432 -12.99 -55.60 24.94
CA GLY A 432 -13.41 -54.24 25.24
C GLY A 432 -12.26 -53.27 25.52
N TYR A 433 -11.01 -53.75 25.44
CA TYR A 433 -9.80 -52.95 25.63
C TYR A 433 -8.97 -53.02 24.34
N LYS A 434 -8.94 -51.91 23.59
CA LYS A 434 -8.44 -51.89 22.20
C LYS A 434 -7.00 -52.40 22.08
N ASP A 435 -6.11 -51.96 22.98
CA ASP A 435 -4.69 -52.31 22.94
C ASP A 435 -4.48 -53.83 23.17
N LEU A 436 -5.33 -54.44 24.01
CA LEU A 436 -5.29 -55.88 24.27
C LEU A 436 -5.88 -56.68 23.11
N ASP A 437 -6.94 -56.19 22.49
CA ASP A 437 -7.52 -56.81 21.28
C ASP A 437 -6.54 -56.80 20.12
N ASN A 438 -5.82 -55.68 19.96
CA ASN A 438 -4.75 -55.53 18.99
C ASN A 438 -3.62 -56.53 19.24
N LEU A 439 -3.17 -56.69 20.49
CA LEU A 439 -2.18 -57.70 20.90
C LEU A 439 -2.65 -59.14 20.66
N LEU A 440 -3.95 -59.40 20.79
CA LEU A 440 -4.55 -60.74 20.62
C LEU A 440 -5.11 -60.98 19.21
N PHE A 441 -4.76 -60.12 18.25
CA PHE A 441 -5.18 -60.20 16.85
C PHE A 441 -6.71 -60.20 16.66
N GLY A 442 -7.39 -59.24 17.29
CA GLY A 442 -8.84 -59.09 17.27
C GLY A 442 -9.57 -59.63 18.50
N GLY A 443 -8.84 -60.06 19.53
CA GLY A 443 -9.39 -60.49 20.82
C GLY A 443 -9.21 -61.97 21.17
N ILE A 444 -10.02 -62.47 22.08
CA ILE A 444 -9.95 -63.86 22.59
C ILE A 444 -10.60 -64.79 21.55
N PRO A 445 -9.99 -65.93 21.17
CA PRO A 445 -10.64 -66.85 20.24
C PRO A 445 -11.96 -67.39 20.79
N GLU A 446 -12.97 -67.50 19.93
CA GLU A 446 -14.28 -68.07 20.31
C GLU A 446 -14.11 -69.47 20.91
N ASN A 447 -14.91 -69.77 21.94
CA ASN A 447 -14.90 -71.06 22.66
C ASN A 447 -13.63 -71.37 23.48
N TYR A 448 -12.80 -70.37 23.77
CA TYR A 448 -11.65 -70.51 24.68
C TYR A 448 -12.02 -70.08 26.10
N ALA A 449 -11.57 -70.85 27.10
CA ALA A 449 -11.61 -70.42 28.50
C ALA A 449 -10.33 -69.63 28.81
N VAL A 450 -10.50 -68.39 29.31
CA VAL A 450 -9.39 -67.53 29.72
C VAL A 450 -9.37 -67.40 31.24
N ILE A 451 -8.19 -67.56 31.84
CA ILE A 451 -7.98 -67.33 33.27
C ILE A 451 -7.14 -66.04 33.40
N LEU A 452 -7.72 -65.01 34.00
CA LEU A 452 -7.00 -63.77 34.34
C LEU A 452 -6.37 -63.91 35.72
N THR A 453 -5.05 -63.99 35.77
CA THR A 453 -4.30 -64.07 37.03
C THR A 453 -3.57 -62.75 37.29
N SER A 454 -4.00 -62.01 38.31
CA SER A 454 -3.26 -60.86 38.85
C SER A 454 -3.50 -60.74 40.36
N PRO A 455 -2.59 -60.08 41.11
CA PRO A 455 -2.91 -59.52 42.42
C PRO A 455 -4.14 -58.61 42.32
N SER A 456 -4.84 -58.33 43.42
CA SER A 456 -5.97 -57.39 43.41
C SER A 456 -5.49 -56.00 42.99
N CYS A 457 -5.76 -55.62 41.74
CA CYS A 457 -5.48 -54.30 41.18
C CYS A 457 -6.70 -53.84 40.38
N ASP A 458 -6.88 -52.52 40.32
CA ASP A 458 -8.04 -51.87 39.68
C ASP A 458 -8.13 -52.23 38.19
N GLU A 459 -6.99 -52.51 37.55
CA GLU A 459 -6.87 -52.87 36.14
C GLU A 459 -7.57 -54.20 35.81
N ARG A 460 -7.54 -55.19 36.73
CA ARG A 460 -8.22 -56.47 36.51
C ARG A 460 -9.74 -56.29 36.49
N ASP A 461 -10.26 -55.53 37.42
CA ASP A 461 -11.70 -55.29 37.54
C ASP A 461 -12.20 -54.40 36.39
N LEU A 462 -11.38 -53.44 35.94
CA LEU A 462 -11.59 -52.64 34.74
C LEU A 462 -11.66 -53.50 33.47
N LEU A 463 -10.76 -54.47 33.31
CA LEU A 463 -10.75 -55.36 32.15
C LEU A 463 -11.98 -56.28 32.14
N ILE A 464 -12.33 -56.87 33.29
CA ILE A 464 -13.53 -57.71 33.43
C ILE A 464 -14.79 -56.90 33.09
N LYS A 465 -14.90 -55.68 33.63
CA LYS A 465 -16.03 -54.79 33.34
C LYS A 465 -16.12 -54.44 31.85
N SER A 466 -15.00 -54.04 31.25
CA SER A 466 -14.95 -53.66 29.83
C SER A 466 -15.34 -54.82 28.91
N PHE A 467 -14.89 -56.04 29.23
CA PHE A 467 -15.25 -57.25 28.50
C PHE A 467 -16.75 -57.54 28.55
N LEU A 468 -17.35 -57.49 29.75
CA LEU A 468 -18.79 -57.70 29.93
C LEU A 468 -19.62 -56.62 29.22
N GLU A 469 -19.19 -55.35 29.29
CA GLU A 469 -19.84 -54.25 28.60
C GLU A 469 -19.75 -54.37 27.06
N ALA A 470 -18.61 -54.82 26.54
CA ALA A 470 -18.40 -55.01 25.11
C ALA A 470 -19.31 -56.13 24.57
N GLY A 471 -19.32 -57.31 25.19
CA GLY A 471 -20.21 -58.39 24.72
C GLY A 471 -21.69 -58.07 24.90
N ALA A 472 -22.08 -57.34 25.96
CA ALA A 472 -23.47 -56.89 26.12
C ALA A 472 -23.91 -55.93 24.99
N LYS A 473 -23.02 -55.05 24.53
CA LYS A 473 -23.27 -54.16 23.38
C LYS A 473 -23.40 -54.93 22.05
N GLU A 474 -22.65 -56.01 21.89
CA GLU A 474 -22.72 -56.88 20.71
C GLU A 474 -23.85 -57.92 20.76
N GLY A 475 -24.66 -57.94 21.83
CA GLY A 475 -25.77 -58.87 22.01
C GLY A 475 -25.32 -60.29 22.39
N GLN A 476 -24.07 -60.45 22.82
CA GLN A 476 -23.54 -61.71 23.34
C GLN A 476 -24.05 -61.91 24.77
N ILE A 477 -24.75 -63.03 25.01
CA ILE A 477 -25.40 -63.35 26.29
C ILE A 477 -24.69 -64.45 27.08
N THR A 478 -23.60 -64.99 26.53
CA THR A 478 -22.78 -66.06 27.10
C THR A 478 -21.31 -65.69 26.92
N PHE A 479 -20.59 -65.57 28.03
CA PHE A 479 -19.19 -65.18 28.14
C PHE A 479 -18.35 -66.33 28.70
#